data_AF-A0A7V3HN81-F1
#
_entry.id   AF-A0A7V3HN81-F1
#
_cell.length_a   1.000
_cell.length_b   1.000
_cell.length_c   1.000
_cell.angle_alpha   90.00
_cell.angle_beta   90.00
_cell.angle_gamma   90.00
#
_symmetry.space_group_name_H-M   'P 1'
#
loop_
_entity.id
_entity.type
_entity.pdbx_description
1 polymer ?
#
loop_
_entity_poly.entity_id
_entity_poly.type
_entity_poly.pdbx_seq_one_letter_code
_entity_poly.pdbx_strand_id
1 'polypeptide(L)'
;MLLALLLSQATWAVNLSAVRDTSRKPLVDLSVKRVPTGIDTVAYAVGKDPGTAAWLSAVIPGGGQFYNGQARKGVLLGGIEVFLIAMTGYKLNEYNKNPTEDARGSALNYGFFLIGAWGFTIADAYAFAYMHDFGRRKGLVEKEVAPPDTTGGSEK
;
A
#
# COMPACT_ATOMS: atom_id res chain seq x y z
N MET A 1 -4.82 18.24 -27.55
CA MET A 1 -5.52 17.13 -28.25
C MET A 1 -4.96 15.74 -27.90
N LEU A 2 -3.67 15.57 -27.57
CA LEU A 2 -3.10 14.28 -27.15
C LEU A 2 -3.64 13.73 -25.80
N LEU A 3 -4.04 14.61 -24.86
CA LEU A 3 -4.58 14.19 -23.55
C LEU A 3 -5.99 13.57 -23.65
N ALA A 4 -6.79 13.98 -24.64
CA ALA A 4 -8.14 13.48 -24.85
C ALA A 4 -8.15 12.08 -25.49
N LEU A 5 -7.13 11.77 -26.31
CA LEU A 5 -6.95 10.44 -26.92
C LEU A 5 -6.48 9.39 -25.90
N LEU A 6 -5.71 9.79 -24.88
CA LEU A 6 -5.31 8.91 -23.78
C LEU A 6 -6.48 8.58 -22.83
N LEU A 7 -7.41 9.52 -22.63
CA LEU A 7 -8.61 9.31 -21.80
C LEU A 7 -9.72 8.55 -22.53
N SER A 8 -9.72 8.55 -23.87
CA SER A 8 -10.71 7.82 -24.70
C SER A 8 -10.48 6.31 -24.75
N GLN A 9 -9.31 5.80 -24.35
CA GLN A 9 -9.00 4.36 -24.32
C GLN A 9 -9.18 3.76 -22.91
N ALA A 10 -9.59 4.56 -21.94
CA ALA A 10 -9.69 4.19 -20.54
C ALA A 10 -11.09 3.65 -20.21
N THR A 11 -11.54 2.60 -20.90
CA THR A 11 -12.70 1.80 -20.47
C THR A 11 -12.30 0.88 -19.31
N TRP A 12 -11.88 1.45 -18.18
CA TRP A 12 -11.79 0.70 -16.93
C TRP A 12 -13.14 0.78 -16.25
N ALA A 13 -14.06 -0.09 -16.68
CA ALA A 13 -15.16 -0.46 -15.81
C ALA A 13 -14.53 -1.00 -14.52
N VAL A 14 -14.57 -0.20 -13.43
CA VAL A 14 -14.24 -0.70 -12.09
C VAL A 14 -15.24 -1.79 -11.81
N ASN A 15 -14.80 -3.03 -11.93
CA ASN A 15 -15.59 -4.16 -11.52
C ASN A 15 -15.66 -4.16 -9.99
N LEU A 16 -16.63 -3.44 -9.45
CA LEU A 16 -16.91 -3.30 -8.00
C LEU A 16 -17.17 -4.64 -7.31
N SER A 17 -17.42 -5.73 -8.06
CA SER A 17 -17.50 -7.08 -7.49
C SER A 17 -16.15 -7.58 -6.96
N ALA A 18 -15.02 -7.14 -7.53
CA ALA A 18 -13.67 -7.45 -7.03
C ALA A 18 -13.33 -6.72 -5.71
N VAL A 19 -14.09 -5.68 -5.36
CA VAL A 19 -13.92 -4.90 -4.12
C VAL A 19 -14.63 -5.56 -2.93
N ARG A 20 -15.57 -6.48 -3.16
CA ARG A 20 -16.44 -7.07 -2.14
C ARG A 20 -15.82 -8.27 -1.39
N ASP A 21 -14.78 -8.89 -1.94
CA ASP A 21 -14.26 -10.17 -1.43
C ASP A 21 -12.74 -10.14 -1.11
N THR A 22 -12.33 -9.22 -0.24
CA THR A 22 -10.97 -9.23 0.35
C THR A 22 -10.94 -9.78 1.78
N SER A 23 -12.09 -10.16 2.35
CA SER A 23 -12.17 -10.80 3.67
C SER A 23 -11.95 -12.32 3.63
N ARG A 24 -11.89 -12.93 2.43
CA ARG A 24 -11.62 -14.37 2.23
C ARG A 24 -10.55 -14.64 1.17
N LYS A 25 -9.54 -13.79 0.99
CA LYS A 25 -8.41 -14.20 0.15
C LYS A 25 -7.56 -15.21 0.92
N PRO A 26 -7.38 -16.45 0.41
CA PRO A 26 -6.42 -17.37 0.98
C PRO A 26 -5.05 -16.69 0.98
N LEU A 27 -4.35 -16.92 2.09
CA LEU A 27 -3.00 -16.49 2.43
C LEU A 27 -2.17 -16.22 1.17
N VAL A 28 -1.92 -14.94 0.91
CA VAL A 28 -0.97 -14.45 -0.08
C VAL A 28 0.27 -15.33 -0.04
N ASP A 29 0.58 -15.93 -1.18
CA ASP A 29 1.82 -16.59 -1.58
C ASP A 29 3.01 -16.25 -0.67
N LEU A 30 3.11 -16.96 0.45
CA LEU A 30 4.22 -16.83 1.37
C LEU A 30 5.34 -17.68 0.78
N SER A 31 6.41 -17.03 0.35
CA SER A 31 7.71 -17.69 0.20
C SER A 31 8.14 -18.21 1.57
N VAL A 32 7.68 -19.40 1.96
CA VAL A 32 8.12 -20.09 3.16
C VAL A 32 9.53 -20.60 2.90
N LYS A 33 10.53 -19.86 3.39
CA LYS A 33 11.92 -20.27 3.29
C LYS A 33 12.23 -21.23 4.43
N ARG A 34 12.28 -22.52 4.12
CA ARG A 34 12.68 -23.58 5.06
C ARG A 34 14.20 -23.55 5.24
N VAL A 35 14.67 -23.33 6.46
CA VAL A 35 16.09 -23.46 6.80
C VAL A 35 16.24 -24.70 7.70
N PRO A 36 17.02 -25.71 7.30
CA PRO A 36 17.29 -26.85 8.16
C PRO A 36 18.22 -26.42 9.30
N THR A 37 17.78 -26.57 10.56
CA THR A 37 18.60 -26.25 11.74
C THR A 37 19.23 -27.49 12.39
N GLY A 38 19.33 -28.60 11.65
CA GLY A 38 19.97 -29.84 12.12
C GLY A 38 19.12 -30.67 13.08
N ILE A 39 18.01 -30.15 13.62
CA ILE A 39 17.08 -30.88 14.50
C ILE A 39 15.62 -30.67 14.07
N ASP A 40 15.27 -29.53 13.46
CA ASP A 40 13.94 -29.28 12.91
C ASP A 40 13.97 -28.34 11.70
N THR A 41 12.82 -28.20 11.03
CA THR A 41 12.64 -27.24 9.92
C THR A 41 11.77 -26.08 10.40
N VAL A 42 12.38 -24.94 10.72
CA VAL A 42 11.61 -23.75 11.14
C VAL A 42 11.11 -23.03 9.90
N ALA A 43 9.79 -22.98 9.73
CA ALA A 43 9.13 -22.21 8.68
C ALA A 43 8.87 -20.78 9.18
N TYR A 44 9.62 -19.80 8.68
CA TYR A 44 9.32 -18.39 8.92
C TYR A 44 8.62 -17.78 7.71
N ALA A 45 7.62 -16.94 7.98
CA ALA A 45 6.98 -16.14 6.96
C ALA A 45 7.95 -15.01 6.57
N VAL A 46 8.35 -14.93 5.30
CA VAL A 46 9.14 -13.79 4.81
C VAL A 46 8.27 -12.53 4.95
N GLY A 47 8.84 -11.55 5.63
CA GLY A 47 8.26 -10.24 5.85
C GLY A 47 8.11 -9.43 4.58
N LYS A 48 7.23 -8.42 4.59
CA LYS A 48 7.27 -7.40 3.53
C LYS A 48 8.37 -6.42 3.89
N ASP A 49 9.32 -6.22 2.99
CA ASP A 49 10.41 -5.27 3.21
C ASP A 49 9.87 -3.82 3.34
N PRO A 50 10.06 -3.15 4.49
CA PRO A 50 9.55 -1.79 4.71
C PRO A 50 10.21 -0.76 3.79
N GLY A 51 11.49 -0.96 3.44
CA GLY A 51 12.20 -0.08 2.51
C GLY A 51 11.57 -0.10 1.12
N THR A 52 11.21 -1.29 0.63
CA THR A 52 10.52 -1.49 -0.64
C THR A 52 9.13 -0.86 -0.62
N ALA A 53 8.39 -0.99 0.49
CA ALA A 53 7.08 -0.36 0.63
C ALA A 53 7.18 1.18 0.56
N ALA A 54 8.14 1.76 1.28
CA ALA A 54 8.40 3.20 1.27
C ALA A 54 8.82 3.69 -0.12
N TRP A 55 9.76 2.99 -0.76
CA TRP A 55 10.26 3.33 -2.09
C TRP A 55 9.15 3.28 -3.15
N LEU A 56 8.29 2.25 -3.10
CA LEU A 56 7.20 2.14 -4.05
C LEU A 56 6.14 3.24 -3.85
N SER A 57 5.90 3.67 -2.60
CA SER A 57 5.02 4.81 -2.32
C SER A 57 5.63 6.15 -2.76
N ALA A 58 6.96 6.26 -2.71
CA ALA A 58 7.66 7.48 -3.13
C ALA A 58 7.60 7.68 -4.66
N VAL A 59 7.69 6.59 -5.42
CA VAL A 59 7.74 6.62 -6.90
C VAL A 59 6.34 6.59 -7.52
N ILE A 60 5.44 5.78 -6.95
CA ILE A 60 4.09 5.59 -7.47
C ILE A 60 3.09 6.06 -6.41
N PRO A 61 2.21 7.01 -6.72
CA PRO A 61 1.13 7.42 -5.81
C PRO A 61 0.34 6.21 -5.29
N GLY A 62 0.27 6.06 -3.96
CA GLY A 62 -0.34 4.91 -3.28
C GLY A 62 0.37 3.56 -3.46
N GLY A 63 1.53 3.50 -4.12
CA GLY A 63 2.24 2.27 -4.50
C GLY A 63 2.61 1.39 -3.30
N GLY A 64 3.14 1.97 -2.23
CA GLY A 64 3.49 1.23 -1.02
C GLY A 64 2.29 0.54 -0.35
N GLN A 65 1.10 1.12 -0.48
CA GLN A 65 -0.14 0.53 0.03
C GLN A 65 -0.58 -0.68 -0.80
N PHE A 66 -0.40 -0.64 -2.12
CA PHE A 66 -0.62 -1.78 -2.99
C PHE A 66 0.37 -2.91 -2.71
N TYR A 67 1.66 -2.59 -2.51
CA TYR A 67 2.65 -3.58 -2.07
C TYR A 67 2.26 -4.22 -0.74
N ASN A 68 1.72 -3.43 0.19
CA ASN A 68 1.20 -3.91 1.46
C ASN A 68 -0.13 -4.69 1.35
N GLY A 69 -0.72 -4.83 0.17
CA GLY A 69 -1.99 -5.54 -0.03
C GLY A 69 -3.23 -4.72 0.36
N GLN A 70 -3.04 -3.45 0.70
CA GLN A 70 -4.09 -2.53 1.12
C GLN A 70 -4.65 -1.74 -0.08
N ALA A 71 -5.24 -2.46 -1.05
CA ALA A 71 -5.70 -1.85 -2.30
C ALA A 71 -6.69 -0.68 -2.08
N ARG A 72 -7.60 -0.78 -1.10
CA ARG A 72 -8.53 0.31 -0.77
C ARG A 72 -7.82 1.58 -0.32
N LYS A 73 -6.78 1.44 0.53
CA LYS A 73 -5.96 2.58 0.96
C LYS A 73 -5.11 3.11 -0.19
N GLY A 74 -4.55 2.22 -1.01
CA GLY A 74 -3.78 2.60 -2.20
C GLY A 74 -4.59 3.45 -3.18
N VAL A 75 -5.84 3.07 -3.47
CA VAL A 75 -6.74 3.86 -4.33
C VAL A 75 -7.08 5.20 -3.69
N LEU A 76 -7.42 5.23 -2.40
CA LEU A 76 -7.81 6.47 -1.71
C LEU A 76 -6.63 7.46 -1.63
N LEU A 77 -5.50 7.01 -1.09
CA LEU A 77 -4.32 7.85 -0.90
C LEU A 77 -3.67 8.22 -2.23
N GLY A 78 -3.54 7.27 -3.15
CA GLY A 78 -3.05 7.54 -4.50
C GLY A 78 -3.96 8.50 -5.28
N GLY A 79 -5.28 8.40 -5.10
CA GLY A 79 -6.24 9.34 -5.70
C GLY A 79 -6.07 10.77 -5.17
N ILE A 80 -5.86 10.92 -3.86
CA ILE A 80 -5.57 12.23 -3.24
C ILE A 80 -4.26 12.80 -3.78
N GLU A 81 -3.20 11.99 -3.86
CA GLU A 81 -1.90 12.42 -4.40
C GLU A 81 -2.00 12.86 -5.86
N VAL A 82 -2.67 12.06 -6.72
CA VAL A 82 -2.87 12.41 -8.13
C VAL A 82 -3.68 13.71 -8.27
N PHE A 83 -4.72 13.90 -7.46
CA PHE A 83 -5.49 15.14 -7.43
C PHE A 83 -4.61 16.34 -7.05
N LEU A 84 -3.80 16.21 -6.00
CA LEU A 84 -2.91 17.27 -5.54
C LEU A 84 -1.82 17.60 -6.55
N ILE A 85 -1.24 16.60 -7.23
CA ILE A 85 -0.28 16.80 -8.33
C ILE A 85 -0.93 17.60 -9.46
N ALA A 86 -2.12 17.16 -9.93
CA ALA A 86 -2.83 17.83 -11.00
C ALA A 86 -3.19 19.28 -10.65
N MET A 87 -3.68 19.50 -9.42
CA MET A 87 -4.10 20.84 -8.98
C MET A 87 -2.90 21.77 -8.74
N THR A 88 -1.80 21.25 -8.21
CA THR A 88 -0.54 22.00 -8.07
C THR A 88 -0.03 22.43 -9.45
N GLY A 89 0.01 21.51 -10.42
CA GLY A 89 0.41 21.83 -11.80
C GLY A 89 -0.50 22.86 -12.47
N TYR A 90 -1.82 22.73 -12.27
CA TYR A 90 -2.79 23.70 -12.77
C TYR A 90 -2.56 25.11 -12.19
N LYS A 91 -2.39 25.21 -10.86
CA LYS A 91 -2.18 26.49 -10.17
C LYS A 91 -0.81 27.12 -10.45
N LEU A 92 0.23 26.31 -10.61
CA LEU A 92 1.54 26.80 -11.07
C LEU A 92 1.46 27.38 -12.49
N ASN A 93 0.73 26.71 -13.39
CA ASN A 93 0.51 27.23 -14.74
C ASN A 93 -0.34 28.51 -14.75
N GLU A 94 -1.34 28.60 -13.87
CA GLU A 94 -2.14 29.83 -13.66
C GLU A 94 -1.25 30.99 -13.20
N TYR A 95 -0.38 30.76 -12.22
CA TYR A 95 0.61 31.74 -11.74
C TYR A 95 1.58 32.17 -12.84
N ASN A 96 2.09 31.24 -13.64
CA ASN A 96 3.01 31.56 -14.75
C ASN A 96 2.38 32.45 -15.82
N LYS A 97 1.06 32.35 -16.03
CA LYS A 97 0.33 33.18 -16.99
C LYS A 97 -0.03 34.54 -16.41
N ASN A 98 -0.45 34.56 -15.15
CA ASN A 98 -0.88 35.77 -14.44
C ASN A 98 -0.21 35.78 -13.05
N PRO A 99 0.99 36.36 -12.93
CA PRO A 99 1.76 36.33 -11.68
C PRO A 99 1.17 37.29 -10.65
N THR A 100 0.08 36.86 -10.01
CA THR A 100 -0.55 37.54 -8.87
C THR A 100 -0.19 36.83 -7.57
N GLU A 101 -0.21 37.56 -6.45
CA GLU A 101 0.05 36.98 -5.13
C GLU A 101 -1.00 35.91 -4.76
N ASP A 102 -2.25 36.09 -5.17
CA ASP A 102 -3.31 35.09 -4.96
C ASP A 102 -3.03 33.78 -5.71
N ALA A 103 -2.61 33.86 -6.98
CA ALA A 103 -2.26 32.68 -7.77
C ALA A 103 -1.03 31.96 -7.20
N ARG A 104 -0.03 32.73 -6.74
CA ARG A 104 1.16 32.21 -6.06
C ARG A 104 0.79 31.49 -4.76
N GLY A 105 0.01 32.14 -3.91
CA GLY A 105 -0.44 31.58 -2.63
C GLY A 105 -1.24 30.30 -2.81
N SER A 106 -2.13 30.27 -3.82
CA SER A 106 -2.88 29.06 -4.17
C SER A 106 -1.96 27.92 -4.62
N ALA A 107 -1.00 28.18 -5.51
CA ALA A 107 -0.04 27.18 -5.97
C ALA A 107 0.82 26.61 -4.83
N LEU A 108 1.30 27.49 -3.94
CA LEU A 108 2.08 27.08 -2.76
C LEU A 108 1.25 26.26 -1.78
N ASN A 109 -0.02 26.60 -1.57
CA ASN A 109 -0.91 25.82 -0.70
C ASN A 109 -1.10 24.40 -1.21
N TYR A 110 -1.42 24.21 -2.49
CA TYR A 110 -1.54 22.86 -3.07
C TYR A 110 -0.22 22.10 -3.06
N GLY A 111 0.90 22.78 -3.33
CA GLY A 111 2.24 22.19 -3.22
C GLY A 111 2.58 21.74 -1.80
N PHE A 112 2.22 22.52 -0.78
CA PHE A 112 2.39 22.15 0.63
C PHE A 112 1.59 20.91 0.98
N PHE A 113 0.30 20.86 0.62
CA PHE A 113 -0.53 19.68 0.84
C PHE A 113 -0.04 18.46 0.06
N LEU A 114 0.50 18.64 -1.15
CA LEU A 114 1.10 17.57 -1.93
C LEU A 114 2.30 16.96 -1.19
N ILE A 115 3.25 17.77 -0.73
CA ILE A 115 4.42 17.29 0.01
C ILE A 115 3.99 16.60 1.31
N GLY A 116 3.02 17.16 2.04
CA GLY A 116 2.49 16.58 3.26
C GLY A 116 1.82 15.23 3.02
N ALA A 117 0.95 15.14 2.01
CA ALA A 117 0.30 13.89 1.62
C ALA A 117 1.32 12.84 1.18
N TRP A 118 2.28 13.21 0.32
CA TRP A 118 3.34 12.32 -0.16
C TRP A 118 4.22 11.78 0.96
N GLY A 119 4.65 12.63 1.89
CA GLY A 119 5.40 12.17 3.06
C GLY A 119 4.58 11.24 3.96
N PHE A 120 3.29 11.55 4.15
CA PHE A 120 2.38 10.72 4.93
C PHE A 120 2.17 9.33 4.30
N THR A 121 1.96 9.23 2.99
CA THR A 121 1.73 7.92 2.32
C THR A 121 2.95 7.01 2.44
N ILE A 122 4.16 7.56 2.30
CA ILE A 122 5.43 6.84 2.50
C ILE A 122 5.55 6.33 3.94
N ALA A 123 5.31 7.21 4.92
CA ALA A 123 5.39 6.85 6.34
C ALA A 123 4.37 5.77 6.73
N ASP A 124 3.12 5.89 6.26
CA ASP A 124 2.07 4.89 6.50
C ASP A 124 2.42 3.54 5.87
N ALA A 125 2.95 3.54 4.64
CA ALA A 125 3.37 2.33 3.95
C ALA A 125 4.53 1.63 4.67
N TYR A 126 5.52 2.41 5.13
CA TYR A 126 6.65 1.91 5.90
C TYR A 126 6.20 1.32 7.23
N ALA A 127 5.42 2.08 8.01
CA ALA A 127 4.94 1.67 9.32
C ALA A 127 4.11 0.38 9.22
N PHE A 128 3.23 0.28 8.23
CA PHE A 128 2.44 -0.92 8.03
C PHE A 128 3.29 -2.14 7.66
N ALA A 129 4.25 -1.99 6.73
CA ALA A 129 5.16 -3.07 6.37
C ALA A 129 5.99 -3.54 7.58
N TYR A 130 6.47 -2.59 8.38
CA TYR A 130 7.23 -2.86 9.60
C TYR A 130 6.38 -3.61 10.64
N MET A 131 5.15 -3.18 10.88
CA MET A 131 4.24 -3.80 11.84
C MET A 131 3.71 -5.17 11.39
N HIS A 132 3.61 -5.42 10.08
CA HIS A 132 3.16 -6.70 9.52
C HIS A 132 4.03 -7.89 9.95
N ASP A 133 5.29 -7.65 10.32
CA ASP A 133 6.21 -8.67 10.81
C ASP A 133 6.15 -8.91 12.32
N PHE A 134 5.52 -8.03 13.09
CA PHE A 134 5.36 -8.22 14.55
C PHE A 134 4.16 -9.09 14.89
N GLY A 135 3.01 -8.88 14.24
CA GLY A 135 1.80 -9.69 14.47
C GLY A 135 2.00 -11.17 14.11
N ARG A 136 2.72 -11.45 13.01
CA ARG A 136 3.02 -12.82 12.57
C ARG A 136 4.03 -13.54 13.45
N ARG A 137 5.04 -12.83 13.98
CA ARG A 137 6.02 -13.44 14.92
C ARG A 137 5.35 -13.95 16.18
N LYS A 138 4.38 -13.21 16.73
CA LYS A 138 3.59 -13.67 17.88
C LYS A 138 2.76 -14.92 17.57
N GLY A 139 2.03 -14.93 16.45
CA GLY A 139 1.18 -16.07 16.09
C GLY A 139 1.93 -17.36 15.74
N LEU A 140 3.13 -17.27 15.16
CA LEU A 140 3.98 -18.45 14.92
C LEU A 140 4.52 -19.03 16.23
N VAL A 141 4.99 -18.17 17.15
CA VAL A 141 5.43 -18.60 18.49
C VAL A 141 4.28 -19.23 19.27
N GLU A 142 3.08 -18.65 19.24
CA GLU A 142 1.90 -19.21 19.91
C GLU A 142 1.52 -20.60 19.35
N LYS A 143 1.62 -20.81 18.03
CA LYS A 143 1.29 -22.10 17.40
C LYS A 143 2.35 -23.18 17.68
N GLU A 144 3.61 -22.79 17.87
CA GLU A 144 4.71 -23.71 18.19
C GLU A 144 4.74 -24.06 19.68
N VAL A 145 4.30 -23.15 20.55
CA VAL A 145 4.17 -23.36 22.01
C VAL A 145 2.87 -24.06 22.37
N ALA A 146 1.80 -23.91 21.60
CA ALA A 146 0.59 -24.71 21.75
C ALA A 146 0.90 -26.16 21.35
N PRO A 147 0.69 -27.15 22.24
CA PRO A 147 0.84 -28.55 21.85
C PRO A 147 -0.10 -28.87 20.67
N PRO A 148 0.32 -29.75 19.74
CA PRO A 148 -0.56 -30.17 18.66
C PRO A 148 -1.86 -30.70 19.28
N ASP A 149 -2.96 -30.19 18.72
CA ASP A 149 -4.34 -30.46 19.08
C ASP A 149 -4.57 -31.83 19.73
N THR A 150 -4.97 -31.82 21.00
CA THR A 150 -5.44 -33.00 21.73
C THR A 150 -6.87 -33.41 21.32
N THR A 151 -7.49 -32.77 20.33
CA THR A 151 -8.77 -33.21 19.74
C THR A 151 -8.56 -34.24 18.63
N GLY A 152 -8.13 -35.43 19.04
CA GLY A 152 -8.07 -36.63 18.20
C GLY A 152 -8.43 -37.89 18.97
N GLY A 153 -9.30 -37.77 19.97
CA GLY A 153 -9.82 -38.88 20.75
C GLY A 153 -11.17 -39.36 20.23
N SER A 154 -11.18 -40.62 19.82
CA SER A 154 -12.33 -41.52 19.65
C SER A 154 -13.25 -41.33 18.43
N GLU A 155 -13.07 -42.19 17.44
CA GLU A 155 -14.20 -42.94 16.88
C GLU A 155 -13.89 -44.44 17.02
N LYS A 156 -14.87 -45.15 17.57
CA LYS A 156 -14.93 -46.61 17.72
C LYS A 156 -15.48 -47.22 16.44
#